data_AF-A0A7C3P2C2-F1
#
_entry.id   AF-A0A7C3P2C2-F1
#
_cell.length_a   1.000
_cell.length_b   1.000
_cell.length_c   1.000
_cell.angle_alpha   90.00
_cell.angle_beta   90.00
_cell.angle_gamma   90.00
#
_symmetry.space_group_name_H-M   'P 1'
#
loop_
_entity.id
_entity.type
_entity.pdbx_description
1 polymer ?
#
loop_
_entity_poly.entity_id
_entity_poly.type
_entity_poly.pdbx_seq_one_letter_code
_entity_poly.pdbx_strand_id
1 'polypeptide(L)'
;MKDYLKAIVHALALLVHRRAEALEIVAREPMRLMKVSNFSELGRRVDSIAEMLRVKPYPTAEAIVNSSEIAANEYGATVDNPVTLWDLHWLKELDDEGFIDDLLKDLHS
;
A
#
# COMPACT_ATOMS: atom_id res chain seq x y z
N MET A 1 -11.75 -0.77 11.89
CA MET A 1 -11.13 -1.22 10.61
C MET A 1 -11.01 -0.07 9.62
N LYS A 2 -12.08 0.71 9.39
CA LYS A 2 -12.05 1.92 8.54
C LYS A 2 -10.94 2.93 8.89
N ASP A 3 -10.75 3.28 10.16
CA ASP A 3 -9.68 4.23 10.57
C ASP A 3 -8.26 3.70 10.32
N TYR A 4 -8.06 2.39 10.49
CA TYR A 4 -6.81 1.75 10.14
C TYR A 4 -6.54 1.89 8.64
N LEU A 5 -7.57 1.67 7.81
CA LEU A 5 -7.45 1.82 6.36
C LEU A 5 -7.20 3.28 5.94
N LYS A 6 -7.79 4.26 6.62
CA LYS A 6 -7.44 5.68 6.44
C LYS A 6 -5.95 5.92 6.69
N ALA A 7 -5.41 5.37 7.77
CA ALA A 7 -3.98 5.49 8.08
C ALA A 7 -3.09 4.84 7.00
N ILE A 8 -3.49 3.69 6.47
CA ILE A 8 -2.79 3.03 5.35
C ILE A 8 -2.83 3.91 4.09
N VAL A 9 -4.01 4.43 3.70
CA VAL A 9 -4.14 5.32 2.54
C VAL A 9 -3.28 6.57 2.70
N HIS A 10 -3.25 7.18 3.89
CA HIS A 10 -2.34 8.29 4.18
C HIS A 10 -0.86 7.91 4.01
N ALA A 11 -0.43 6.76 4.54
CA ALA A 11 0.95 6.31 4.41
C ALA A 11 1.33 6.07 2.95
N LEU A 12 0.42 5.47 2.15
CA LEU A 12 0.60 5.29 0.72
C LEU A 12 0.69 6.63 -0.01
N ALA A 13 -0.21 7.57 0.28
CA ALA A 13 -0.20 8.89 -0.32
C ALA A 13 1.09 9.66 0.01
N LEU A 14 1.59 9.55 1.24
CA LEU A 14 2.85 10.15 1.64
C LEU A 14 4.04 9.55 0.88
N LEU A 15 4.11 8.22 0.79
CA LEU A 15 5.19 7.51 0.06
C LEU A 15 5.20 7.87 -1.43
N VAL A 16 4.01 7.99 -2.04
CA VAL A 16 3.87 8.27 -3.48
C VAL A 16 4.07 9.75 -3.81
N HIS A 17 3.51 10.67 -3.01
CA HIS A 17 3.44 12.09 -3.36
C HIS A 17 4.37 13.01 -2.57
N ARG A 18 4.88 12.58 -1.39
CA ARG A 18 5.66 13.43 -0.48
C ARG A 18 7.00 12.78 -0.11
N ARG A 19 7.80 12.50 -1.14
CA ARG A 19 9.08 11.79 -1.03
C ARG A 19 9.99 12.28 0.11
N ALA A 20 10.17 13.59 0.25
CA ALA A 20 11.06 14.15 1.27
C ALA A 20 10.58 13.82 2.70
N GLU A 21 9.31 14.08 2.98
CA GLU A 21 8.67 13.77 4.26
C GLU A 21 8.67 12.25 4.52
N ALA A 22 8.36 11.45 3.50
CA ALA A 22 8.41 10.00 3.59
C ALA A 22 9.83 9.50 3.96
N LEU A 23 10.88 10.05 3.36
CA LEU A 23 12.25 9.67 3.66
C LEU A 23 12.67 10.02 5.10
N GLU A 24 12.23 11.16 5.64
CA GLU A 24 12.50 11.52 7.03
C GLU A 24 11.90 10.53 8.03
N ILE A 25 10.72 9.98 7.71
CA ILE A 25 10.06 8.96 8.53
C ILE A 25 10.76 7.62 8.37
N VAL A 26 10.99 7.20 7.13
CA VAL A 26 11.59 5.89 6.81
C VAL A 26 13.04 5.80 7.30
N ALA A 27 13.78 6.91 7.36
CA ALA A 27 15.16 6.97 7.88
C ALA A 27 15.30 6.70 9.38
N ARG A 28 14.19 6.49 10.10
CA ARG A 28 14.17 6.13 11.53
C ARG A 28 14.13 4.60 11.69
N GLU A 29 13.12 4.12 12.40
CA GLU A 29 12.93 2.69 12.68
C GLU A 29 12.84 1.81 11.41
N PRO A 30 12.16 2.22 10.32
CA PRO A 30 12.09 1.39 9.11
C PRO A 30 13.47 1.11 8.48
N MET A 31 14.34 2.11 8.38
CA MET A 31 15.72 1.94 7.87
C MET A 31 16.50 0.93 8.71
N ARG A 32 16.35 0.97 10.04
CA ARG A 32 16.96 0.00 10.97
C ARG A 32 16.45 -1.42 10.73
N LEU A 33 15.14 -1.59 10.55
CA LEU A 33 14.51 -2.90 10.29
C LEU A 33 14.89 -3.46 8.92
N MET A 34 15.01 -2.60 7.91
CA MET A 34 15.46 -2.97 6.56
C MET A 34 16.97 -3.28 6.50
N LYS A 35 17.72 -3.04 7.58
CA LYS A 35 19.18 -3.18 7.65
C LYS A 35 19.92 -2.37 6.59
N VAL A 36 19.36 -1.21 6.23
CA VAL A 36 19.98 -0.26 5.29
C VAL A 36 20.86 0.69 6.09
N SER A 37 22.13 0.79 5.75
CA SER A 37 23.11 1.62 6.46
C SER A 37 23.38 2.98 5.78
N ASN A 38 22.87 3.18 4.57
CA ASN A 38 23.13 4.37 3.76
C ASN A 38 21.83 5.05 3.31
N PHE A 39 21.72 6.36 3.54
CA PHE A 39 20.58 7.17 3.16
C PHE A 39 20.35 7.23 1.64
N SER A 40 21.42 7.21 0.83
CA SER A 40 21.29 7.19 -0.63
C SER A 40 20.72 5.85 -1.14
N GLU A 41 21.06 4.74 -0.47
CA GLU A 41 20.45 3.44 -0.75
C GLU A 41 18.98 3.42 -0.32
N LEU A 42 18.67 3.99 0.84
CA LEU A 42 17.30 4.11 1.33
C LEU A 42 16.42 4.88 0.34
N GLY A 43 16.93 6.02 -0.16
CA GLY A 43 16.28 6.83 -1.20
C GLY A 43 15.86 5.99 -2.41
N ARG A 44 16.81 5.26 -3.00
CA ARG A 44 16.54 4.41 -4.17
C ARG A 44 15.51 3.31 -3.90
N ARG A 45 15.53 2.73 -2.70
CA ARG A 45 14.55 1.69 -2.30
C ARG A 45 13.16 2.28 -2.13
N VAL A 46 13.04 3.45 -1.50
CA VAL A 46 11.76 4.16 -1.35
C VAL A 46 11.22 4.53 -2.73
N ASP A 47 12.06 5.06 -3.62
CA ASP A 47 11.67 5.42 -4.98
C ASP A 47 11.12 4.21 -5.75
N SER A 48 11.85 3.09 -5.73
CA SER A 48 11.42 1.85 -6.39
C SER A 48 10.12 1.28 -5.81
N ILE A 49 9.90 1.40 -4.49
CA ILE A 49 8.65 0.95 -3.86
C ILE A 49 7.50 1.87 -4.26
N ALA A 50 7.69 3.19 -4.18
CA ALA A 50 6.67 4.18 -4.49
C ALA A 50 6.14 4.04 -5.92
N GLU A 51 7.00 3.71 -6.88
CA GLU A 51 6.62 3.45 -8.28
C GLU A 51 5.61 2.30 -8.45
N MET A 52 5.62 1.32 -7.54
CA MET A 52 4.70 0.17 -7.59
C MET A 52 3.39 0.41 -6.83
N LEU A 53 3.36 1.40 -5.94
CA LEU A 53 2.22 1.62 -5.04
C LEU A 53 1.10 2.39 -5.74
N ARG A 54 -0.14 2.11 -5.31
CA ARG A 54 -1.33 2.88 -5.67
C ARG A 54 -2.01 3.39 -4.42
N VAL A 55 -2.34 4.68 -4.39
CA VAL A 55 -3.00 5.31 -3.23
C VAL A 55 -4.42 4.79 -3.01
N LYS A 56 -5.10 4.35 -4.07
CA LYS A 56 -6.32 3.53 -3.98
C LYS A 56 -5.91 2.06 -4.05
N PRO A 57 -5.72 1.36 -2.91
CA PRO A 57 -5.14 0.01 -2.86
C PRO A 57 -6.15 -1.08 -3.23
N TYR A 58 -6.87 -0.91 -4.34
CA TYR A 58 -7.71 -1.98 -4.87
C TYR A 58 -6.83 -3.03 -5.57
N PRO A 59 -6.95 -4.31 -5.20
CA PRO A 59 -6.27 -5.37 -5.93
C PRO A 59 -6.85 -5.50 -7.35
N THR A 60 -6.03 -5.89 -8.30
CA THR A 60 -6.52 -6.31 -9.62
C THR A 60 -7.07 -7.73 -9.54
N ALA A 61 -8.00 -8.09 -10.43
CA ALA A 61 -8.50 -9.46 -10.51
C ALA A 61 -7.37 -10.47 -10.74
N GLU A 62 -6.40 -10.12 -11.59
CA GLU A 62 -5.20 -10.93 -11.83
C GLU A 62 -4.36 -11.13 -10.56
N ALA A 63 -4.15 -10.08 -9.76
CA ALA A 63 -3.40 -10.20 -8.51
C ALA A 63 -4.09 -11.11 -7.50
N ILE A 64 -5.43 -11.09 -7.44
CA ILE A 64 -6.23 -11.98 -6.59
C ILE A 64 -6.04 -13.44 -7.03
N VAL A 65 -6.15 -13.72 -8.33
CA VAL A 65 -5.97 -15.07 -8.88
C VAL A 65 -4.54 -15.57 -8.62
N ASN A 66 -3.53 -14.77 -8.99
CA ASN A 66 -2.13 -15.13 -8.80
C ASN A 66 -1.79 -15.43 -7.33
N SER A 67 -2.29 -14.62 -6.40
CA SER A 67 -2.08 -14.85 -4.96
C SER A 67 -2.71 -16.16 -4.49
N SER A 68 -3.89 -16.49 -5.02
CA SER A 68 -4.57 -17.75 -4.72
C SER A 68 -3.84 -18.97 -5.28
N GLU A 69 -3.30 -18.86 -6.49
CA GLU A 69 -2.51 -19.94 -7.11
C GLU A 69 -1.20 -20.20 -6.36
N ILE A 70 -0.51 -19.14 -5.93
CA ILE A 70 0.68 -19.26 -5.08
C ILE A 70 0.32 -19.96 -3.77
N ALA A 71 -0.78 -19.54 -3.12
CA ALA A 71 -1.22 -20.16 -1.87
C ALA A 71 -1.60 -21.64 -2.03
N ALA A 72 -2.25 -22.00 -3.14
CA ALA A 72 -2.57 -23.39 -3.46
C ALA A 72 -1.30 -24.22 -3.69
N ASN A 73 -0.34 -23.68 -4.44
CA ASN A 73 0.92 -24.38 -4.77
C ASN A 73 1.84 -24.55 -3.56
N GLU A 74 1.99 -23.52 -2.73
CA GLU A 74 2.94 -23.52 -1.60
C GLU A 74 2.36 -24.15 -0.33
N TYR A 75 1.05 -24.02 -0.12
CA TYR A 75 0.41 -24.38 1.16
C TYR A 75 -0.79 -25.33 1.01
N GLY A 76 -1.17 -25.72 -0.22
CA GLY A 76 -2.35 -26.56 -0.46
C GLY A 76 -3.67 -25.87 -0.12
N ALA A 77 -3.66 -24.56 0.11
CA ALA A 77 -4.84 -23.78 0.44
C ALA A 77 -5.67 -23.53 -0.82
N THR A 78 -6.80 -24.22 -0.95
CA THR A 78 -7.71 -24.10 -2.09
C THR A 78 -9.00 -23.40 -1.68
N VAL A 79 -9.46 -22.49 -2.54
CA VAL A 79 -10.73 -21.76 -2.37
C VAL A 79 -11.48 -21.73 -3.69
N ASP A 80 -12.79 -21.94 -3.67
CA ASP A 80 -13.60 -22.02 -4.88
C ASP A 80 -13.70 -20.67 -5.62
N ASN A 81 -13.75 -19.58 -4.86
CA ASN A 81 -13.72 -18.23 -5.39
C ASN A 81 -12.76 -17.35 -4.57
N PRO A 82 -11.56 -17.07 -5.09
CA PRO A 82 -10.54 -16.26 -4.43
C PRO A 82 -11.01 -14.86 -4.02
N VAL A 83 -11.97 -14.27 -4.75
CA VAL A 83 -12.49 -12.92 -4.47
C VAL A 83 -13.16 -12.84 -3.10
N THR A 84 -13.71 -13.95 -2.59
CA THR A 84 -14.41 -13.98 -1.30
C THR A 84 -13.49 -13.68 -0.11
N LEU A 85 -12.17 -13.84 -0.27
CA LEU A 85 -11.18 -13.53 0.76
C LEU A 85 -10.84 -12.03 0.84
N TRP A 86 -11.26 -11.24 -0.14
CA TRP A 86 -10.91 -9.83 -0.26
C TRP A 86 -12.12 -8.97 0.08
N ASP A 87 -12.36 -8.73 1.38
CA ASP A 87 -13.36 -7.76 1.82
C ASP A 87 -12.87 -6.32 1.55
N LEU A 88 -13.46 -5.71 0.53
CA LEU A 88 -13.14 -4.35 0.09
C LEU A 88 -14.14 -3.31 0.60
N HIS A 89 -15.09 -3.69 1.45
CA HIS A 89 -16.19 -2.83 1.88
C HIS A 89 -15.69 -1.50 2.45
N TRP A 90 -14.75 -1.54 3.40
CA TRP A 90 -14.22 -0.33 4.04
C TRP A 90 -13.43 0.57 3.08
N LEU A 91 -12.74 -0.01 2.10
CA LEU A 91 -12.00 0.76 1.11
C LEU A 91 -12.96 1.49 0.19
N LYS A 92 -13.99 0.78 -0.27
CA LYS A 92 -15.05 1.33 -1.09
C LYS A 92 -15.80 2.45 -0.38
N GLU A 93 -16.14 2.28 0.89
CA GLU A 93 -16.83 3.31 1.67
C GLU A 93 -15.97 4.58 1.80
N LEU A 94 -14.66 4.45 2.04
CA LEU A 94 -13.74 5.61 2.09
C LEU A 94 -13.62 6.32 0.75
N ASP A 95 -13.54 5.56 -0.34
CA ASP A 95 -13.42 6.12 -1.69
C ASP A 95 -14.73 6.81 -2.11
N ASP A 96 -15.88 6.17 -1.87
CA ASP A 96 -17.20 6.71 -2.16
C ASP A 96 -17.50 7.98 -1.32
N GLU A 97 -16.94 8.10 -0.11
CA GLU A 97 -16.98 9.32 0.72
C GLU A 97 -16.11 10.46 0.21
N GLY A 98 -15.28 10.22 -0.81
CA GLY A 98 -14.36 11.21 -1.37
C GLY A 98 -13.08 11.41 -0.56
N PHE A 99 -12.88 10.68 0.55
CA PHE A 99 -11.74 10.86 1.45
C PHE A 99 -10.39 10.75 0.72
N ILE A 100 -10.24 9.77 -0.17
CA ILE A 100 -8.97 9.55 -0.87
C ILE A 100 -8.70 10.68 -1.87
N ASP A 101 -9.73 11.11 -2.60
CA ASP A 101 -9.59 12.18 -3.60
C ASP A 101 -9.33 13.53 -2.94
N ASP A 102 -9.96 13.83 -1.81
CA ASP A 102 -9.71 15.05 -1.05
C ASP A 102 -8.30 15.07 -0.45
N LEU A 103 -7.84 13.95 0.12
CA LEU A 103 -6.45 13.81 0.55
C LEU A 103 -5.45 14.09 -0.59
N LEU A 104 -5.72 13.57 -1.78
CA LEU A 104 -4.84 13.80 -2.94
C LEU A 104 -4.87 15.25 -3.43
N LYS A 105 -5.98 15.97 -3.26
CA LYS A 105 -6.04 17.42 -3.55
C LYS A 105 -5.21 18.21 -2.56
N ASP A 106 -5.37 17.95 -1.26
CA ASP A 106 -4.63 18.64 -0.19
C ASP A 106 -3.11 18.41 -0.30
N LEU A 107 -2.69 17.27 -0.84
CA LEU A 107 -1.28 16.98 -1.08
C LEU A 107 -0.68 17.71 -2.29
N HIS A 108 -1.51 18.28 -3.17
CA HIS A 108 -1.07 19.02 -4.36
C HIS A 108 -1.33 20.53 -4.28
N SER A 109 -2.09 20.99 -3.27
CA SER A 109 -2.28 22.41 -2.94
C SER A 109 -1.09 22.99 -2.18
#